data_AF-A0A559LE52-F1
#
_entry.id   AF-A0A559LE52-F1
#
_cell.length_a   1.000
_cell.length_b   1.000
_cell.length_c   1.000
_cell.angle_alpha   90.00
_cell.angle_beta   90.00
_cell.angle_gamma   90.00
#
_symmetry.space_group_name_H-M   'P 1'
#
loop_
_entity.id
_entity.type
_entity.pdbx_description
1 polymer ?
#
loop_
_entity_poly.entity_id
_entity_poly.type
_entity_poly.pdbx_seq_one_letter_code
_entity_poly.pdbx_strand_id
1 'polypeptide(L)'
;MNQDDIPTSDIDPALYFTPQTHLSDYSKEMDTEETYAVDDLCASSIRASSYKLLFDGTYSDISIICRGREFKVHRAIVCTQCEWFEKAFTTPPKKRTIRSVTLDQDPDVFQHFLEFLYTGTYTALRPTALVEAERAKEIQDRLDGYPRCPIEKDIAKDSVPERPVRRSNRLLSTTPATAQTETAAKSPEGSPHEIILAMNLFIVAQTYNVPALQLLCRDRFYTAARNRWVNKTWTGWEATKEFEDVVLDVYGSTKEVNNPLWKALCKLICMKRDGDKMKERMMAVKGEQMYLDDGVARYMLEPRGNESR
;
A
#
# COMPACT_ATOMS: atom_id res chain seq x y z
N MET A 1 57.64 16.59 -52.04
CA MET A 1 58.11 15.22 -51.81
C MET A 1 59.02 15.24 -50.60
N ASN A 2 58.62 14.45 -49.60
CA ASN A 2 59.38 13.88 -48.46
C ASN A 2 59.86 14.87 -47.36
N GLN A 3 59.55 14.72 -46.07
CA GLN A 3 59.81 13.58 -45.15
C GLN A 3 61.34 13.49 -44.98
N ASP A 4 62.00 13.83 -43.86
CA ASP A 4 61.78 13.63 -42.42
C ASP A 4 62.63 14.67 -41.63
N ASP A 5 62.31 14.92 -40.36
CA ASP A 5 63.29 15.12 -39.26
C ASP A 5 62.55 15.49 -37.94
N ILE A 6 62.24 14.47 -37.14
CA ILE A 6 61.82 14.57 -35.74
C ILE A 6 63.04 14.18 -34.88
N PRO A 7 63.45 14.95 -33.86
CA PRO A 7 64.49 14.54 -32.93
C PRO A 7 63.98 13.43 -32.00
N THR A 8 64.69 12.31 -31.97
CA THR A 8 64.58 11.26 -30.95
C THR A 8 64.97 11.81 -29.58
N SER A 9 64.04 11.73 -28.62
CA SER A 9 64.36 11.80 -27.19
C SER A 9 63.83 10.53 -26.53
N ASP A 10 64.73 9.87 -25.81
CA ASP A 10 64.53 8.59 -25.14
C ASP A 10 63.36 8.65 -24.16
N ILE A 11 62.36 7.79 -24.38
CA ILE A 11 61.29 7.54 -23.41
C ILE A 11 61.56 6.18 -22.77
N ASP A 12 61.75 6.23 -21.45
CA ASP A 12 61.97 5.10 -20.55
C ASP A 12 60.86 4.03 -20.70
N PRO A 13 61.19 2.76 -21.01
CA PRO A 13 60.20 1.69 -21.17
C PRO A 13 59.50 1.27 -19.87
N ALA A 14 59.85 1.86 -18.71
CA ALA A 14 59.18 1.58 -17.43
C ALA A 14 57.81 2.30 -17.25
N LEU A 15 57.40 3.20 -18.16
CA LEU A 15 56.13 3.94 -18.04
C LEU A 15 54.90 3.26 -18.67
N TYR A 16 55.04 2.04 -19.21
CA TYR A 16 53.92 1.24 -19.75
C TYR A 16 53.60 -0.01 -18.93
N PHE A 17 53.69 0.07 -17.60
CA PHE A 17 52.93 -0.85 -16.76
C PHE A 17 51.53 -0.30 -16.54
N THR A 18 50.66 -0.47 -17.53
CA THR A 18 49.23 -0.52 -17.27
C THR A 18 48.96 -1.83 -16.53
N PRO A 19 48.36 -1.83 -15.33
CA PRO A 19 47.77 -3.05 -14.82
C PRO A 19 46.68 -3.41 -15.83
N GLN A 20 46.82 -4.55 -16.49
CA GLN A 20 45.71 -5.18 -17.19
C GLN A 20 44.66 -5.53 -16.14
N THR A 21 43.82 -4.57 -15.78
CA THR A 21 42.55 -4.87 -15.12
C THR A 21 41.70 -5.56 -16.17
N HIS A 22 41.69 -6.87 -16.08
CA HIS A 22 40.89 -7.81 -16.83
C HIS A 22 39.45 -7.27 -16.88
N LEU A 23 39.02 -6.74 -18.02
CA LEU A 23 37.65 -6.22 -18.25
C LEU A 23 36.59 -7.31 -18.01
N SER A 24 37.01 -8.58 -17.97
CA SER A 24 36.22 -9.76 -17.65
C SER A 24 36.06 -10.05 -16.15
N ASP A 25 36.76 -9.36 -15.25
CA ASP A 25 36.58 -9.53 -13.80
C ASP A 25 35.44 -8.65 -13.26
N TYR A 26 35.14 -7.51 -13.90
CA TYR A 26 34.01 -6.65 -13.50
C TYR A 26 32.64 -7.25 -13.85
N SER A 27 32.60 -8.11 -14.87
CA SER A 27 31.35 -8.76 -15.31
C SER A 27 30.96 -9.98 -14.48
N LYS A 28 31.81 -10.41 -13.54
CA LYS A 28 31.66 -11.68 -12.81
C LYS A 28 31.19 -11.51 -11.36
N GLU A 29 30.99 -10.28 -10.89
CA GLU A 29 30.46 -9.98 -9.55
C GLU A 29 28.96 -9.65 -9.54
N MET A 30 28.29 -9.59 -10.70
CA MET A 30 26.82 -9.43 -10.79
C MET A 30 26.11 -10.79 -10.80
N ASP A 31 26.43 -11.64 -9.82
CA ASP A 31 25.69 -12.89 -9.62
C ASP A 31 24.23 -12.58 -9.26
N THR A 32 23.33 -13.31 -9.91
CA THR A 32 21.92 -13.01 -10.19
C THR A 32 20.95 -12.96 -8.99
N GLU A 33 21.45 -12.87 -7.75
CA GLU A 33 20.65 -12.62 -6.54
C GLU A 33 20.64 -11.14 -6.10
N GLU A 34 21.64 -10.33 -6.47
CA GLU A 34 21.75 -8.94 -6.02
C GLU A 34 20.83 -7.95 -6.76
N THR A 35 20.51 -8.20 -8.04
CA THR A 35 19.69 -7.27 -8.84
C THR A 35 18.31 -7.05 -8.24
N TYR A 36 17.64 -8.12 -7.79
CA TYR A 36 16.32 -8.02 -7.16
C TYR A 36 16.37 -7.33 -5.80
N ALA A 37 17.45 -7.50 -5.04
CA ALA A 37 17.62 -6.84 -3.74
C ALA A 37 17.83 -5.33 -3.87
N VAL A 38 18.52 -4.87 -4.92
CA VAL A 38 18.72 -3.44 -5.21
C VAL A 38 17.43 -2.80 -5.73
N ASP A 39 16.74 -3.46 -6.66
CA ASP A 39 15.44 -2.99 -7.17
C ASP A 39 14.40 -2.88 -6.05
N ASP A 40 14.32 -3.90 -5.19
CA ASP A 40 13.44 -3.90 -4.02
C ASP A 40 13.81 -2.79 -3.02
N LEU A 41 15.10 -2.54 -2.78
CA LEU A 41 15.55 -1.45 -1.91
C LEU A 41 15.15 -0.09 -2.47
N CYS A 42 15.41 0.15 -3.76
CA CYS A 42 15.08 1.40 -4.44
C CYS A 42 13.57 1.66 -4.41
N ALA A 43 12.77 0.64 -4.75
CA ALA A 43 11.31 0.73 -4.68
C ALA A 43 10.82 0.97 -3.24
N SER A 44 11.45 0.33 -2.24
CA SER A 44 11.12 0.52 -0.82
C SER A 44 11.39 1.95 -0.35
N SER A 45 12.48 2.58 -0.80
CA SER A 45 12.81 3.97 -0.49
C SER A 45 11.75 4.95 -1.01
N ILE A 46 11.28 4.75 -2.25
CA ILE A 46 10.20 5.57 -2.83
C ILE A 46 8.89 5.38 -2.04
N ARG A 47 8.56 4.15 -1.64
CA ARG A 47 7.37 3.88 -0.82
C ARG A 47 7.48 4.53 0.56
N ALA A 48 8.64 4.44 1.21
CA ALA A 48 8.88 5.04 2.53
C ALA A 48 8.76 6.58 2.50
N SER A 49 9.35 7.22 1.49
CA SER A 49 9.24 8.67 1.30
C SER A 49 7.80 9.10 0.96
N SER A 50 7.08 8.32 0.15
CA SER A 50 5.65 8.58 -0.14
C SER A 50 4.77 8.41 1.10
N TYR A 51 5.02 7.39 1.92
CA TYR A 51 4.34 7.20 3.20
C TYR A 51 4.56 8.39 4.14
N LYS A 52 5.79 8.91 4.20
CA LYS A 52 6.12 10.10 4.98
C LYS A 52 5.28 11.30 4.56
N LEU A 53 5.13 11.57 3.25
CA LEU A 53 4.29 12.64 2.71
C LEU A 53 2.83 12.53 3.17
N LEU A 54 2.29 11.31 3.24
CA LEU A 54 0.93 11.08 3.73
C LEU A 54 0.82 11.37 5.23
N PHE A 55 1.81 10.97 6.02
CA PHE A 55 1.77 11.08 7.47
C PHE A 55 2.02 12.51 7.96
N ASP A 56 3.03 13.20 7.40
CA ASP A 56 3.39 14.56 7.82
C ASP A 56 2.57 15.64 7.10
N GLY A 57 2.02 15.33 5.92
CA GLY A 57 1.27 16.26 5.09
C GLY A 57 2.15 17.37 4.47
N THR A 58 3.48 17.22 4.46
CA THR A 58 4.41 18.21 3.90
C THR A 58 4.15 18.34 2.41
N TYR A 59 3.99 19.57 1.91
CA TYR A 59 3.66 19.90 0.51
C TYR A 59 2.23 19.54 0.05
N SER A 60 1.33 19.20 0.98
CA SER A 60 -0.08 18.99 0.68
C SER A 60 -0.74 20.26 0.10
N ASP A 61 -1.60 20.06 -0.90
CA ASP A 61 -2.30 21.12 -1.63
C ASP A 61 -3.84 21.00 -1.56
N ILE A 62 -4.33 19.88 -0.99
CA ILE A 62 -5.75 19.57 -0.78
C ILE A 62 -5.97 18.85 0.56
N SER A 63 -7.22 18.88 1.06
CA SER A 63 -7.64 18.18 2.28
C SER A 63 -8.85 17.27 2.02
N ILE A 64 -8.89 16.09 2.62
CA ILE A 64 -10.07 15.22 2.62
C ILE A 64 -10.56 15.09 4.06
N ILE A 65 -11.86 15.32 4.29
CA ILE A 65 -12.45 15.26 5.63
C ILE A 65 -13.39 14.06 5.69
N CYS A 66 -13.06 13.06 6.51
CA CYS A 66 -13.93 11.91 6.77
C CYS A 66 -14.47 12.00 8.20
N ARG A 67 -15.79 12.10 8.36
CA ARG A 67 -16.47 12.15 9.68
C ARG A 67 -15.78 13.08 10.70
N GLY A 68 -15.30 14.25 10.24
CA GLY A 68 -14.62 15.25 11.07
C GLY A 68 -13.10 15.12 11.19
N ARG A 69 -12.50 13.98 10.79
CA ARG A 69 -11.04 13.84 10.71
C ARG A 69 -10.53 14.37 9.37
N GLU A 70 -9.64 15.35 9.43
CA GLU A 70 -8.99 15.93 8.24
C GLU A 70 -7.70 15.15 7.88
N PHE A 71 -7.56 14.83 6.60
CA PHE A 71 -6.36 14.27 5.98
C PHE A 71 -5.79 15.29 4.99
N LYS A 72 -4.55 15.72 5.22
CA LYS A 72 -3.80 16.55 4.30
C LYS A 72 -3.15 15.67 3.24
N VAL A 73 -3.51 15.86 1.98
CA VAL A 73 -3.07 14.96 0.90
C VAL A 73 -2.61 15.75 -0.33
N HIS A 74 -2.08 15.01 -1.29
CA HIS A 74 -1.43 15.55 -2.47
C HIS A 74 -2.26 15.22 -3.70
N ARG A 75 -2.76 16.24 -4.37
CA ARG A 75 -3.61 16.11 -5.56
C ARG A 75 -2.94 15.26 -6.64
N ALA A 76 -1.63 15.46 -6.87
CA ALA A 76 -0.85 14.72 -7.85
C ALA A 76 -0.84 13.20 -7.59
N ILE A 77 -0.93 12.77 -6.33
CA ILE A 77 -0.93 11.36 -5.96
C ILE A 77 -2.36 10.83 -5.98
N VAL A 78 -3.29 11.44 -5.25
CA VAL A 78 -4.64 10.85 -5.10
C VAL A 78 -5.46 10.89 -6.40
N CYS A 79 -5.28 11.89 -7.25
CA CYS A 79 -6.01 11.98 -8.52
C CYS A 79 -5.47 11.01 -9.58
N THR A 80 -4.17 10.71 -9.57
CA THR A 80 -3.60 9.75 -10.54
C THR A 80 -3.94 8.30 -10.19
N GLN A 81 -4.24 8.03 -8.91
CA GLN A 81 -4.55 6.70 -8.40
C GLN A 81 -6.06 6.43 -8.28
N CYS A 82 -6.91 7.44 -8.35
CA CYS A 82 -8.36 7.30 -8.19
C CYS A 82 -9.12 8.32 -9.05
N GLU A 83 -9.84 7.80 -10.04
CA GLU A 83 -10.65 8.57 -11.00
C GLU A 83 -11.75 9.40 -10.30
N TRP A 84 -12.28 8.91 -9.17
CA TRP A 84 -13.26 9.66 -8.39
C TRP A 84 -12.64 10.96 -7.85
N PHE A 85 -11.42 10.90 -7.30
CA PHE A 85 -10.72 12.10 -6.84
C PHE A 85 -10.30 13.00 -8.00
N GLU A 86 -9.87 12.43 -9.12
CA GLU A 86 -9.60 13.21 -10.32
C GLU A 86 -10.83 14.05 -10.66
N LYS A 87 -12.01 13.42 -10.80
CA LYS A 87 -13.25 14.14 -11.11
C LYS A 87 -13.61 15.17 -10.03
N ALA A 88 -13.51 14.80 -8.76
CA ALA A 88 -13.84 15.65 -7.62
C ALA A 88 -12.94 16.90 -7.52
N PHE A 89 -11.68 16.81 -7.93
CA PHE A 89 -10.72 17.93 -7.86
C PHE A 89 -10.48 18.64 -9.21
N THR A 90 -10.98 18.11 -10.34
CA THR A 90 -10.73 18.67 -11.70
C THR A 90 -12.00 19.11 -12.47
N THR A 91 -13.20 18.66 -12.12
CA THR A 91 -14.44 18.93 -12.90
C THR A 91 -15.31 20.04 -12.30
N PRO A 92 -15.85 21.01 -13.08
CA PRO A 92 -15.17 21.96 -13.95
C PRO A 92 -14.81 23.31 -13.27
N PRO A 93 -13.87 24.10 -13.86
CA PRO A 93 -13.01 25.06 -13.16
C PRO A 93 -13.49 26.51 -13.17
N LYS A 94 -14.73 26.81 -13.59
CA LYS A 94 -15.08 28.18 -14.01
C LYS A 94 -14.98 29.26 -12.92
N LYS A 95 -14.86 28.92 -11.62
CA LYS A 95 -14.69 29.92 -10.55
C LYS A 95 -13.74 29.58 -9.39
N ARG A 96 -13.33 28.32 -9.15
CA ARG A 96 -12.43 28.00 -8.01
C ARG A 96 -11.79 26.61 -8.09
N THR A 97 -10.50 26.51 -7.77
CA THR A 97 -9.86 25.23 -7.45
C THR A 97 -10.49 24.65 -6.17
N ILE A 98 -10.99 23.42 -6.24
CA ILE A 98 -11.49 22.69 -5.06
C ILE A 98 -10.27 22.26 -4.25
N ARG A 99 -10.18 22.72 -3.00
CA ARG A 99 -9.08 22.38 -2.07
C ARG A 99 -9.49 21.41 -0.99
N SER A 100 -10.78 21.10 -0.86
CA SER A 100 -11.26 20.17 0.15
C SER A 100 -12.53 19.46 -0.27
N VAL A 101 -12.67 18.20 0.14
CA VAL A 101 -13.88 17.40 0.00
C VAL A 101 -14.24 16.74 1.33
N THR A 102 -15.53 16.57 1.59
CA THR A 102 -16.03 15.89 2.80
C THR A 102 -16.72 14.59 2.39
N LEU A 103 -16.38 13.50 3.06
CA LEU A 103 -16.84 12.15 2.77
C LEU A 103 -17.42 11.53 4.04
N ASP A 104 -18.50 10.76 3.90
CA ASP A 104 -19.00 9.90 4.97
C ASP A 104 -18.32 8.53 4.86
N GLN A 105 -17.09 8.45 5.36
CA GLN A 105 -16.29 7.23 5.43
C GLN A 105 -15.74 7.07 6.83
N ASP A 106 -15.55 5.83 7.26
CA ASP A 106 -14.84 5.54 8.50
C ASP A 106 -13.39 6.05 8.37
N PRO A 107 -12.95 7.01 9.21
CA PRO A 107 -11.60 7.57 9.10
C PRO A 107 -10.49 6.55 9.32
N ASP A 108 -10.75 5.49 10.09
CA ASP A 108 -9.76 4.46 10.38
C ASP A 108 -9.51 3.55 9.18
N VAL A 109 -10.58 3.15 8.48
CA VAL A 109 -10.50 2.41 7.22
C VAL A 109 -9.94 3.31 6.11
N PHE A 110 -10.38 4.57 6.06
CA PHE A 110 -9.98 5.51 5.02
C PHE A 110 -8.50 5.90 5.11
N GLN A 111 -7.90 5.90 6.30
CA GLN A 111 -6.45 6.05 6.45
C GLN A 111 -5.69 4.96 5.68
N HIS A 112 -6.16 3.70 5.70
CA HIS A 112 -5.55 2.59 4.96
C HIS A 112 -5.83 2.66 3.46
N PHE A 113 -6.96 3.25 3.06
CA PHE A 113 -7.22 3.58 1.67
C PHE A 113 -6.19 4.58 1.13
N LEU A 114 -5.93 5.66 1.88
CA LEU A 114 -4.89 6.63 1.52
C LEU A 114 -3.49 6.00 1.55
N GLU A 115 -3.17 5.18 2.55
CA GLU A 115 -1.90 4.45 2.62
C GLU A 115 -1.63 3.65 1.33
N PHE A 116 -2.66 2.98 0.80
CA PHE A 116 -2.57 2.28 -0.47
C PHE A 116 -2.30 3.20 -1.66
N LEU A 117 -2.97 4.35 -1.76
CA LEU A 117 -2.74 5.29 -2.87
C LEU A 117 -1.30 5.83 -2.89
N TYR A 118 -0.65 5.90 -1.72
CA TYR A 118 0.73 6.39 -1.61
C TYR A 118 1.79 5.30 -1.76
N THR A 119 1.49 4.07 -1.36
CA THR A 119 2.52 3.03 -1.20
C THR A 119 2.25 1.76 -2.01
N GLY A 120 1.05 1.61 -2.59
CA GLY A 120 0.59 0.38 -3.24
C GLY A 120 0.26 -0.77 -2.28
N THR A 121 0.31 -0.52 -0.97
CA THR A 121 0.01 -1.50 0.08
C THR A 121 -0.65 -0.81 1.28
N TYR A 122 -1.14 -1.56 2.24
CA TYR A 122 -1.60 -1.01 3.51
C TYR A 122 -1.12 -1.88 4.67
N THR A 123 -1.24 -1.41 5.90
CA THR A 123 -0.83 -2.17 7.08
C THR A 123 -2.05 -2.52 7.93
N ALA A 124 -2.22 -3.81 8.25
CA ALA A 124 -3.42 -4.29 8.93
C ALA A 124 -3.33 -4.26 10.47
N LEU A 125 -2.13 -3.98 10.99
CA LEU A 125 -1.81 -3.84 12.41
C LEU A 125 -1.44 -2.39 12.70
N ARG A 126 -2.08 -1.76 13.69
CA ARG A 126 -1.55 -0.53 14.31
C ARG A 126 -0.67 -0.92 15.51
N PRO A 127 0.48 -0.27 15.76
CA PRO A 127 0.99 0.97 15.17
C PRO A 127 2.23 0.74 14.30
N THR A 128 2.04 0.76 12.97
CA THR A 128 3.11 0.66 11.97
C THR A 128 3.89 1.94 11.74
N ALA A 129 3.52 3.08 12.34
CA ALA A 129 4.34 4.28 12.28
C ALA A 129 5.78 4.00 12.77
N LEU A 130 5.96 3.16 13.80
CA LEU A 130 7.29 2.79 14.30
C LEU A 130 8.00 1.77 13.39
N VAL A 131 7.28 0.76 12.89
CA VAL A 131 7.89 -0.29 12.04
C VAL A 131 8.26 0.26 10.67
N GLU A 132 7.38 1.06 10.06
CA GLU A 132 7.63 1.72 8.79
C GLU A 132 8.64 2.86 8.96
N ALA A 133 8.64 3.59 10.08
CA ALA A 133 9.71 4.55 10.37
C ALA A 133 11.06 3.86 10.58
N GLU A 134 11.10 2.72 11.26
CA GLU A 134 12.35 1.96 11.46
C GLU A 134 12.85 1.40 10.14
N ARG A 135 11.96 0.84 9.30
CA ARG A 135 12.32 0.44 7.92
C ARG A 135 12.78 1.63 7.09
N ALA A 136 12.09 2.77 7.15
CA ALA A 136 12.50 3.97 6.44
C ALA A 136 13.88 4.45 6.91
N LYS A 137 14.17 4.36 8.21
CA LYS A 137 15.47 4.68 8.79
C LYS A 137 16.55 3.71 8.34
N GLU A 138 16.29 2.40 8.37
CA GLU A 138 17.20 1.37 7.86
C GLU A 138 17.54 1.60 6.38
N ILE A 139 16.52 1.89 5.56
CA ILE A 139 16.70 2.25 4.15
C ILE A 139 17.56 3.51 4.03
N GLN A 140 17.30 4.53 4.84
CA GLN A 140 18.06 5.78 4.83
C GLN A 140 19.52 5.56 5.22
N ASP A 141 19.79 4.77 6.25
CA ASP A 141 21.13 4.43 6.72
C ASP A 141 21.91 3.68 5.62
N ARG A 142 21.26 2.76 4.90
CA ARG A 142 21.85 2.07 3.73
C ARG A 142 22.15 3.04 2.58
N LEU A 143 21.29 4.04 2.36
CA LEU A 143 21.45 5.04 1.31
C LEU A 143 22.44 6.16 1.68
N ASP A 144 22.75 6.37 2.96
CA ASP A 144 23.70 7.40 3.41
C ASP A 144 25.15 7.09 3.00
N GLY A 145 25.47 5.83 2.73
CA GLY A 145 26.77 5.42 2.17
C GLY A 145 26.98 5.79 0.70
N TYR A 146 25.94 6.24 -0.01
CA TYR A 146 26.02 6.57 -1.42
C TYR A 146 26.43 8.04 -1.64
N PRO A 147 27.30 8.33 -2.64
CA PRO A 147 27.73 9.69 -2.92
C PRO A 147 26.54 10.57 -3.29
N ARG A 148 26.40 11.69 -2.58
CA ARG A 148 25.38 12.71 -2.89
C ARG A 148 26.02 13.87 -3.63
N CYS A 149 25.33 14.37 -4.65
CA CYS A 149 25.68 15.67 -5.22
C CYS A 149 25.51 16.74 -4.13
N PRO A 150 26.52 17.58 -3.86
CA PRO A 150 26.35 18.73 -2.99
C PRO A 150 25.16 19.57 -3.46
N ILE A 151 24.24 19.89 -2.55
CA ILE A 151 23.22 20.88 -2.81
C ILE A 151 23.92 22.23 -2.71
N GLU A 152 24.44 22.72 -3.83
CA GLU A 152 24.84 24.11 -3.95
C GLU A 152 23.55 24.94 -3.78
N LYS A 153 23.43 25.62 -2.65
CA LYS A 153 22.40 26.64 -2.49
C LYS A 153 22.82 27.79 -3.39
N ASP A 154 22.42 27.73 -4.64
CA ASP A 154 22.44 28.90 -5.51
C ASP A 154 21.59 29.96 -4.82
N ILE A 155 22.26 30.88 -4.14
CA ILE A 155 21.67 32.16 -3.78
C ILE A 155 21.47 32.85 -5.12
N ALA A 156 20.35 32.57 -5.77
CA ALA A 156 19.86 33.38 -6.87
C ALA A 156 19.93 34.83 -6.37
N LYS A 157 20.83 35.62 -6.95
CA LYS A 157 20.84 37.06 -6.75
C LYS A 157 19.54 37.55 -7.36
N ASP A 158 18.53 37.66 -6.50
CA ASP A 158 17.20 38.14 -6.83
C ASP A 158 17.32 39.64 -7.11
N SER A 159 17.78 40.01 -8.30
CA SER A 159 17.64 41.36 -8.83
C SER A 159 16.26 41.48 -9.46
N VAL A 160 15.21 41.44 -8.64
CA VAL A 160 13.85 41.80 -9.02
C VAL A 160 13.39 42.93 -8.09
N PRO A 161 13.00 44.11 -8.60
CA PRO A 161 12.56 45.21 -7.75
C PRO A 161 11.26 44.85 -7.02
N GLU A 162 11.29 45.00 -5.70
CA GLU A 162 10.18 44.72 -4.79
C GLU A 162 8.88 45.42 -5.23
N ARG A 163 7.85 44.65 -5.55
CA ARG A 163 6.46 45.10 -5.45
C ARG A 163 5.87 44.61 -4.13
N PRO A 164 5.20 45.46 -3.34
CA PRO A 164 4.75 45.07 -2.01
C PRO A 164 3.55 44.11 -2.13
N VAL A 165 3.77 42.85 -1.77
CA VAL A 165 2.69 41.86 -1.62
C VAL A 165 2.16 41.94 -0.20
N ARG A 166 0.88 42.30 -0.05
CA ARG A 166 0.12 42.27 1.20
C ARG A 166 0.17 40.86 1.80
N ARG A 167 0.85 40.71 2.95
CA ARG A 167 0.78 39.49 3.78
C ARG A 167 -0.62 39.36 4.39
N SER A 168 -1.36 38.33 4.00
CA SER A 168 -2.49 37.82 4.78
C SER A 168 -1.99 36.85 5.84
N ASN A 169 -2.13 37.23 7.11
CA ASN A 169 -1.84 36.37 8.25
C ASN A 169 -2.86 35.23 8.31
N ARG A 170 -2.41 34.00 8.09
CA ARG A 170 -3.15 32.80 8.51
C ARG A 170 -2.42 32.20 9.71
N LEU A 171 -3.07 32.29 10.86
CA LEU A 171 -2.62 31.74 12.14
C LEU A 171 -2.47 30.21 12.00
N LEU A 172 -1.27 29.69 12.29
CA LEU A 172 -1.06 28.27 12.54
C LEU A 172 -1.52 27.98 13.97
N SER A 173 -2.63 27.28 14.11
CA SER A 173 -2.97 26.57 15.35
C SER A 173 -2.62 25.09 15.14
N THR A 174 -1.41 24.71 15.53
CA THR A 174 -1.04 23.30 15.72
C THR A 174 -1.13 22.98 17.20
N THR A 175 -2.19 22.29 17.60
CA THR A 175 -2.18 21.51 18.84
C THR A 175 -1.63 20.12 18.50
N PRO A 176 -0.50 19.69 19.11
CA PRO A 176 -0.05 18.31 18.97
C PRO A 176 -1.01 17.39 19.73
N ALA A 177 -1.60 16.42 19.02
CA ALA A 177 -2.35 15.34 19.65
C ALA A 177 -1.38 14.45 20.44
N THR A 178 -1.63 14.30 21.73
CA THR A 178 -0.85 13.47 22.65
C THR A 178 -0.95 12.00 22.22
N ALA A 179 0.15 11.44 21.73
CA ALA A 179 0.26 10.00 21.47
C ALA A 179 0.42 9.27 22.81
N GLN A 180 -0.58 8.46 23.18
CA GLN A 180 -0.47 7.52 24.28
C GLN A 180 0.43 6.36 23.84
N THR A 181 1.44 6.08 24.66
CA THR A 181 2.41 5.01 24.47
C THR A 181 1.82 3.70 24.98
N GLU A 182 1.46 2.79 24.08
CA GLU A 182 1.18 1.40 24.43
C GLU A 182 2.18 0.49 23.69
N THR A 183 2.78 -0.40 24.47
CA THR A 183 3.88 -1.28 24.12
C THR A 183 3.50 -2.29 23.04
N ALA A 184 4.36 -2.42 22.03
CA ALA A 184 4.21 -3.31 20.89
C ALA A 184 4.20 -4.79 21.30
N ALA A 185 3.03 -5.40 21.35
CA ALA A 185 2.86 -6.85 21.24
C ALA A 185 2.65 -7.19 19.76
N LYS A 186 3.53 -8.02 19.18
CA LYS A 186 3.29 -8.65 17.88
C LYS A 186 1.98 -9.43 17.97
N SER A 187 0.93 -8.93 17.32
CA SER A 187 -0.34 -9.67 17.25
C SER A 187 -0.19 -10.91 16.37
N PRO A 188 -0.90 -12.00 16.70
CA PRO A 188 -0.85 -13.24 15.94
C PRO A 188 -1.46 -13.01 14.54
N GLU A 189 -0.78 -13.54 13.52
CA GLU A 189 -1.26 -13.57 12.13
C GLU A 189 -2.69 -14.14 12.06
N GLY A 190 -3.61 -13.44 11.38
CA GLY A 190 -5.02 -13.84 11.33
C GLY A 190 -5.86 -13.32 12.51
N SER A 191 -5.60 -12.09 12.96
CA SER A 191 -6.50 -11.42 13.91
C SER A 191 -7.87 -11.11 13.27
N PRO A 192 -8.98 -11.07 14.04
CA PRO A 192 -10.29 -10.66 13.50
C PRO A 192 -10.23 -9.29 12.83
N HIS A 193 -9.41 -8.40 13.40
CA HIS A 193 -9.22 -7.05 12.91
C HIS A 193 -8.69 -7.03 11.47
N GLU A 194 -7.76 -7.91 11.10
CA GLU A 194 -7.24 -8.00 9.73
C GLU A 194 -8.33 -8.37 8.73
N ILE A 195 -9.20 -9.32 9.10
CA ILE A 195 -10.31 -9.78 8.25
C ILE A 195 -11.32 -8.65 8.06
N ILE A 196 -11.75 -8.01 9.16
CA ILE A 196 -12.74 -6.92 9.14
C ILE A 196 -12.19 -5.71 8.39
N LEU A 197 -10.93 -5.33 8.62
CA LEU A 197 -10.28 -4.23 7.92
C LEU A 197 -10.20 -4.51 6.42
N ALA A 198 -9.74 -5.70 6.01
CA ALA A 198 -9.65 -6.06 4.60
C ALA A 198 -11.03 -6.04 3.92
N MET A 199 -12.07 -6.50 4.60
CA MET A 199 -13.46 -6.43 4.13
C MET A 199 -13.93 -4.98 3.96
N ASN A 200 -13.82 -4.16 5.00
CA ASN A 200 -14.27 -2.77 4.97
C ASN A 200 -13.49 -1.95 3.92
N LEU A 201 -12.18 -2.18 3.83
CA LEU A 201 -11.35 -1.51 2.84
C LEU A 201 -11.65 -1.96 1.41
N PHE A 202 -12.06 -3.22 1.20
CA PHE A 202 -12.56 -3.68 -0.09
C PHE A 202 -13.82 -2.91 -0.51
N ILE A 203 -14.78 -2.71 0.40
CA ILE A 203 -16.01 -1.95 0.13
C ILE A 203 -15.67 -0.49 -0.23
N VAL A 204 -14.74 0.13 0.49
CA VAL A 204 -14.22 1.47 0.15
C VAL A 204 -13.59 1.45 -1.25
N ALA A 205 -12.74 0.46 -1.55
CA ALA A 205 -12.10 0.32 -2.85
C ALA A 205 -13.09 0.10 -4.01
N GLN A 206 -14.23 -0.55 -3.76
CA GLN A 206 -15.33 -0.64 -4.73
C GLN A 206 -16.00 0.72 -4.91
N THR A 207 -16.32 1.40 -3.81
CA THR A 207 -16.98 2.72 -3.80
C THR A 207 -16.21 3.75 -4.63
N TYR A 208 -14.88 3.76 -4.51
CA TYR A 208 -14.00 4.68 -5.22
C TYR A 208 -13.38 4.11 -6.51
N ASN A 209 -13.81 2.91 -6.92
CA ASN A 209 -13.34 2.21 -8.12
C ASN A 209 -11.80 2.12 -8.22
N VAL A 210 -11.16 1.47 -7.24
CA VAL A 210 -9.72 1.21 -7.22
C VAL A 210 -9.46 -0.32 -7.30
N PRO A 211 -9.38 -0.91 -8.51
CA PRO A 211 -9.31 -2.37 -8.69
C PRO A 211 -8.08 -3.03 -8.08
N ALA A 212 -6.92 -2.36 -8.11
CA ALA A 212 -5.70 -2.89 -7.52
C ALA A 212 -5.84 -3.06 -5.98
N LEU A 213 -6.54 -2.14 -5.31
CA LEU A 213 -6.84 -2.26 -3.89
C LEU A 213 -7.88 -3.35 -3.61
N GLN A 214 -8.90 -3.49 -4.48
CA GLN A 214 -9.87 -4.59 -4.38
C GLN A 214 -9.16 -5.95 -4.44
N LEU A 215 -8.20 -6.11 -5.36
CA LEU A 215 -7.38 -7.31 -5.49
C LEU A 215 -6.60 -7.59 -4.19
N LEU A 216 -5.89 -6.59 -3.67
CA LEU A 216 -5.10 -6.72 -2.45
C LEU A 216 -5.96 -7.03 -1.23
N CYS A 217 -7.11 -6.37 -1.08
CA CYS A 217 -8.03 -6.61 0.03
C CYS A 217 -8.62 -8.01 0.00
N ARG A 218 -9.02 -8.49 -1.19
CA ARG A 218 -9.51 -9.86 -1.36
C ARG A 218 -8.46 -10.89 -0.95
N ASP A 219 -7.22 -10.71 -1.39
CA ASP A 219 -6.13 -11.64 -1.09
C ASP A 219 -5.80 -11.68 0.40
N ARG A 220 -5.70 -10.52 1.05
CA ARG A 220 -5.44 -10.41 2.49
C ARG A 220 -6.60 -10.91 3.34
N PHE A 221 -7.83 -10.61 2.94
CA PHE A 221 -9.03 -11.18 3.55
C PHE A 221 -8.96 -12.70 3.52
N TYR A 222 -8.72 -13.29 2.34
CA TYR A 222 -8.62 -14.73 2.18
C TYR A 222 -7.50 -15.34 3.04
N THR A 223 -6.32 -14.72 3.04
CA THR A 223 -5.16 -15.21 3.79
C THR A 223 -5.38 -15.15 5.30
N ALA A 224 -5.85 -14.01 5.82
CA ALA A 224 -6.14 -13.84 7.24
C ALA A 224 -7.26 -14.79 7.69
N ALA A 225 -8.34 -14.89 6.92
CA ALA A 225 -9.46 -15.77 7.18
C ALA A 225 -9.07 -17.26 7.12
N ARG A 226 -8.21 -17.66 6.16
CA ARG A 226 -7.66 -19.02 6.09
C ARG A 226 -6.86 -19.35 7.35
N ASN A 227 -5.92 -18.48 7.71
CA ASN A 227 -5.07 -18.67 8.89
C ASN A 227 -5.90 -18.77 10.17
N ARG A 228 -6.99 -17.99 10.25
CA ARG A 228 -7.85 -17.95 11.43
C ARG A 228 -8.87 -19.09 11.52
N TRP A 229 -9.57 -19.38 10.43
CA TRP A 229 -10.73 -20.28 10.44
C TRP A 229 -10.42 -21.68 9.91
N VAL A 230 -9.57 -21.79 8.89
CA VAL A 230 -9.26 -23.08 8.25
C VAL A 230 -8.27 -23.88 9.09
N ASN A 231 -7.23 -23.22 9.62
CA ASN A 231 -6.22 -23.89 10.46
C ASN A 231 -6.74 -24.21 11.87
N LYS A 232 -7.86 -23.61 12.29
CA LYS A 232 -8.47 -23.83 13.60
C LYS A 232 -9.42 -25.03 13.60
N THR A 233 -9.36 -25.85 14.66
CA THR A 233 -10.40 -26.84 14.96
C THR A 233 -11.49 -26.20 15.79
N TRP A 234 -12.72 -26.16 15.27
CA TRP A 234 -13.87 -25.58 15.96
C TRP A 234 -14.40 -26.54 17.02
N THR A 235 -14.37 -26.12 18.28
CA THR A 235 -14.75 -26.97 19.43
C THR A 235 -16.21 -26.81 19.86
N GLY A 236 -16.98 -25.90 19.23
CA GLY A 236 -18.40 -25.67 19.53
C GLY A 236 -19.09 -24.71 18.55
N TRP A 237 -20.43 -24.69 18.58
CA TRP A 237 -21.25 -23.84 17.68
C TRP A 237 -21.00 -22.35 17.92
N GLU A 238 -21.02 -21.90 19.18
CA GLU A 238 -20.78 -20.50 19.55
C GLU A 238 -19.42 -19.98 19.09
N ALA A 239 -18.40 -20.85 18.99
CA ALA A 239 -17.10 -20.44 18.49
C ALA A 239 -17.19 -19.93 17.04
N THR A 240 -18.11 -20.49 16.24
CA THR A 240 -18.30 -20.10 14.82
C THR A 240 -19.07 -18.79 14.63
N LYS A 241 -19.50 -18.13 15.71
CA LYS A 241 -20.27 -16.88 15.64
C LYS A 241 -19.52 -15.77 14.92
N GLU A 242 -18.23 -15.60 15.20
CA GLU A 242 -17.39 -14.62 14.51
C GLU A 242 -17.36 -14.84 12.99
N PHE A 243 -17.37 -16.09 12.55
CA PHE A 243 -17.44 -16.42 11.12
C PHE A 243 -18.80 -16.03 10.54
N GLU A 244 -19.91 -16.36 11.23
CA GLU A 244 -21.26 -15.98 10.80
C GLU A 244 -21.40 -14.47 10.64
N ASP A 245 -20.93 -13.69 11.62
CA ASP A 245 -21.01 -12.23 11.59
C ASP A 245 -20.35 -11.68 10.32
N VAL A 246 -19.15 -12.17 9.98
CA VAL A 246 -18.44 -11.77 8.75
C VAL A 246 -19.15 -12.24 7.47
N VAL A 247 -19.72 -13.45 7.46
CA VAL A 247 -20.51 -13.94 6.31
C VAL A 247 -21.68 -13.02 6.02
N LEU A 248 -22.43 -12.67 7.07
CA LEU A 248 -23.60 -11.78 6.97
C LEU A 248 -23.18 -10.38 6.53
N ASP A 249 -22.08 -9.85 7.06
CA ASP A 249 -21.55 -8.54 6.66
C ASP A 249 -21.11 -8.50 5.20
N VAL A 250 -20.34 -9.50 4.74
CA VAL A 250 -19.92 -9.60 3.32
C VAL A 250 -21.13 -9.68 2.41
N TYR A 251 -22.13 -10.49 2.78
CA TYR A 251 -23.34 -10.66 2.01
C TYR A 251 -24.17 -9.36 1.94
N GLY A 252 -24.43 -8.75 3.10
CA GLY A 252 -25.25 -7.54 3.22
C GLY A 252 -24.62 -6.31 2.56
N SER A 253 -23.30 -6.21 2.60
CA SER A 253 -22.56 -5.06 2.06
C SER A 253 -22.42 -5.09 0.54
N THR A 254 -22.34 -6.28 -0.06
CA THR A 254 -21.99 -6.41 -1.47
C THR A 254 -23.19 -6.57 -2.38
N LYS A 255 -24.29 -7.19 -1.91
CA LYS A 255 -25.57 -7.43 -2.65
C LYS A 255 -25.44 -8.04 -4.06
N GLU A 256 -24.22 -8.40 -4.49
CA GLU A 256 -23.89 -8.94 -5.79
C GLU A 256 -23.46 -10.41 -5.66
N VAL A 257 -24.17 -11.29 -6.36
CA VAL A 257 -23.94 -12.75 -6.33
C VAL A 257 -22.53 -13.15 -6.79
N ASN A 258 -21.85 -12.30 -7.58
CA ASN A 258 -20.52 -12.55 -8.13
C ASN A 258 -19.38 -11.81 -7.42
N ASN A 259 -19.60 -11.34 -6.19
CA ASN A 259 -18.61 -10.56 -5.47
C ASN A 259 -17.30 -11.36 -5.22
N PRO A 260 -16.11 -10.78 -5.49
CA PRO A 260 -14.82 -11.44 -5.24
C PRO A 260 -14.59 -11.89 -3.78
N LEU A 261 -15.08 -11.15 -2.78
CA LEU A 261 -15.02 -11.56 -1.37
C LEU A 261 -15.92 -12.75 -1.10
N TRP A 262 -17.11 -12.78 -1.70
CA TRP A 262 -18.02 -13.92 -1.60
C TRP A 262 -17.39 -15.19 -2.16
N LYS A 263 -16.75 -15.11 -3.33
CA LYS A 263 -16.00 -16.23 -3.93
C LYS A 263 -14.86 -16.71 -3.02
N ALA A 264 -14.13 -15.77 -2.42
CA ALA A 264 -13.06 -16.09 -1.48
C ALA A 264 -13.62 -16.84 -0.24
N LEU A 265 -14.74 -16.37 0.31
CA LEU A 265 -15.41 -17.00 1.45
C LEU A 265 -15.91 -18.42 1.11
N CYS A 266 -16.58 -18.60 -0.02
CA CYS A 266 -17.00 -19.91 -0.51
C CYS A 266 -15.81 -20.87 -0.65
N LYS A 267 -14.68 -20.39 -1.21
CA LYS A 267 -13.46 -21.18 -1.33
C LYS A 267 -12.93 -21.63 0.04
N LEU A 268 -12.92 -20.76 1.05
CA LEU A 268 -12.48 -21.11 2.42
C LEU A 268 -13.33 -22.23 3.02
N ILE A 269 -14.65 -22.17 2.84
CA ILE A 269 -15.56 -23.17 3.38
C ILE A 269 -15.34 -24.52 2.70
N CYS A 270 -15.10 -24.54 1.39
CA CYS A 270 -14.80 -25.77 0.65
C CYS A 270 -13.48 -26.45 1.07
N MET A 271 -12.60 -25.76 1.79
CA MET A 271 -11.38 -26.36 2.37
C MET A 271 -11.67 -27.20 3.61
N LYS A 272 -12.82 -27.01 4.27
CA LYS A 272 -13.20 -27.78 5.46
C LYS A 272 -13.82 -29.14 5.07
N ARG A 273 -13.62 -30.13 5.93
CA ARG A 273 -14.22 -31.47 5.79
C ARG A 273 -15.72 -31.41 6.01
N ASP A 274 -16.43 -32.39 5.46
CA ASP A 274 -17.85 -32.58 5.76
C ASP A 274 -18.04 -32.88 7.26
N GLY A 275 -19.05 -32.26 7.88
CA GLY A 275 -19.27 -32.30 9.33
C GLY A 275 -18.43 -31.32 10.16
N ASP A 276 -17.62 -30.45 9.52
CA ASP A 276 -16.98 -29.33 10.24
C ASP A 276 -18.02 -28.28 10.66
N LYS A 277 -17.93 -27.81 11.90
CA LYS A 277 -18.88 -26.85 12.49
C LYS A 277 -18.98 -25.54 11.69
N MET A 278 -17.91 -25.09 11.04
CA MET A 278 -17.94 -23.90 10.18
C MET A 278 -18.81 -24.11 8.94
N LYS A 279 -18.72 -25.31 8.35
CA LYS A 279 -19.53 -25.68 7.19
C LYS A 279 -20.99 -25.86 7.58
N GLU A 280 -21.26 -26.47 8.73
CA GLU A 280 -22.62 -26.56 9.30
C GLU A 280 -23.22 -25.16 9.55
N ARG A 281 -22.46 -24.24 10.16
CA ARG A 281 -22.88 -22.84 10.40
C ARG A 281 -23.25 -22.15 9.11
N MET A 282 -22.42 -22.27 8.07
CA MET A 282 -22.71 -21.70 6.75
C MET A 282 -24.02 -22.23 6.17
N MET A 283 -24.28 -23.54 6.27
CA MET A 283 -25.50 -24.15 5.75
C MET A 283 -26.75 -23.71 6.52
N ALA A 284 -26.62 -23.45 7.83
CA ALA A 284 -27.69 -22.86 8.64
C ALA A 284 -27.98 -21.41 8.19
N VAL A 285 -26.95 -20.57 8.07
CA VAL A 285 -27.08 -19.18 7.57
C VAL A 285 -27.72 -19.16 6.19
N LYS A 286 -27.32 -20.09 5.30
CA LYS A 286 -27.91 -20.27 3.97
C LYS A 286 -29.40 -20.62 4.05
N GLY A 287 -29.79 -21.53 4.95
CA GLY A 287 -31.18 -21.95 5.12
C GLY A 287 -32.09 -20.83 5.65
N GLU A 288 -31.55 -19.93 6.46
CA GLU A 288 -32.27 -18.77 6.99
C GLU A 288 -32.35 -17.62 5.97
N GLN A 289 -31.35 -17.48 5.11
CA GLN A 289 -31.27 -16.43 4.09
C GLN A 289 -31.55 -16.99 2.70
N MET A 290 -32.82 -16.98 2.29
CA MET A 290 -33.32 -17.55 1.03
C MET A 290 -32.56 -17.07 -0.25
N TYR A 291 -31.88 -15.91 -0.18
CA TYR A 291 -31.09 -15.33 -1.28
C TYR A 291 -29.60 -15.74 -1.28
N LEU A 292 -29.10 -16.46 -0.27
CA LEU A 292 -27.75 -17.04 -0.26
C LEU A 292 -27.65 -18.31 -1.14
N ASP A 293 -28.79 -18.83 -1.61
CA ASP A 293 -28.89 -20.17 -2.19
C ASP A 293 -28.08 -20.33 -3.50
N ASP A 294 -28.17 -19.38 -4.43
CA ASP A 294 -27.54 -19.43 -5.76
C ASP A 294 -26.00 -19.35 -5.70
N GLY A 295 -25.46 -18.56 -4.78
CA GLY A 295 -24.01 -18.41 -4.60
C GLY A 295 -23.38 -19.63 -3.92
N VAL A 296 -23.97 -20.11 -2.83
CA VAL A 296 -23.43 -21.27 -2.10
C VAL A 296 -23.61 -22.56 -2.89
N ALA A 297 -24.75 -22.73 -3.57
CA ALA A 297 -25.02 -23.92 -4.37
C ALA A 297 -24.01 -24.09 -5.52
N ARG A 298 -23.67 -23.03 -6.27
CA ARG A 298 -22.65 -23.12 -7.32
C ARG A 298 -21.29 -23.56 -6.78
N TYR A 299 -20.82 -22.94 -5.69
CA TYR A 299 -19.47 -23.20 -5.18
C TYR A 299 -19.34 -24.48 -4.34
N MET A 300 -20.42 -24.96 -3.71
CA MET A 300 -20.40 -26.19 -2.91
C MET A 300 -20.84 -27.44 -3.68
N LEU A 301 -21.58 -27.30 -4.78
CA LEU A 301 -22.05 -28.43 -5.60
C LEU A 301 -21.24 -28.62 -6.88
N GLU A 302 -20.35 -27.69 -7.26
CA GLU A 302 -19.36 -27.97 -8.30
C GLU A 302 -18.44 -29.10 -7.82
N PRO A 303 -18.39 -30.25 -8.53
CA PRO A 303 -17.50 -31.34 -8.17
C PRO A 303 -16.08 -30.80 -8.17
N ARG A 304 -15.27 -31.19 -7.16
CA ARG A 304 -13.84 -30.84 -7.07
C ARG A 304 -13.22 -31.07 -8.45
N GLY A 305 -13.05 -30.00 -9.21
CA GLY A 305 -12.40 -30.06 -10.50
C GLY A 305 -11.00 -30.57 -10.24
N ASN A 306 -10.68 -31.75 -10.77
CA ASN A 306 -9.32 -32.23 -10.85
C ASN A 306 -8.50 -31.16 -11.57
N GLU A 307 -7.75 -30.35 -10.83
CA GLU A 307 -6.55 -29.71 -11.35
C GLU A 307 -5.51 -30.83 -11.55
N SER A 308 -5.71 -31.57 -12.65
CA SER A 308 -4.69 -32.44 -13.21
C SER A 308 -3.63 -31.56 -13.85
N ARG A 309 -2.44 -31.56 -13.23
CA ARG A 309 -1.09 -31.30 -13.77
C ARG A 309 -0.93 -30.30 -14.92
#